data_AF-F0WP01-F1
#
_entry.id   AF-F0WP01-F1
#
_cell.length_a   1.000
_cell.length_b   1.000
_cell.length_c   1.000
_cell.angle_alpha   90.00
_cell.angle_beta   90.00
_cell.angle_gamma   90.00
#
_symmetry.space_group_name_H-M   'P 1'
#
loop_
_entity.id
_entity.type
_entity.pdbx_description
1 polymer ?
#
loop_
_entity_poly.entity_id
_entity_poly.type
_entity_poly.pdbx_seq_one_letter_code
_entity_poly.pdbx_strand_id
1 'polypeptide(L)'
;MRSENKKILLLLDNVSSHHAPETLTHVKIQKLPPNTTAHLQSLDAGIICNFTSMISKKKALYYADQLDEIFSRFREDGQETLEQELEAIGNVDVLVAMRWAQEAWASVTCTTISNCWRHTGILDEELYVLIEGVAKLFV
;
A
#
# COMPACT_ATOMS: atom_id res chain seq x y z
N MET A 1 19.95 -12.58 1.62
CA MET A 1 19.96 -12.38 3.10
C MET A 1 20.97 -13.28 3.81
N ARG A 2 20.68 -14.57 4.09
CA ARG A 2 21.65 -15.50 4.71
C ARG A 2 22.89 -15.73 3.83
N SER A 3 22.69 -15.95 2.54
CA SER A 3 23.78 -16.09 1.54
C SER A 3 24.68 -14.85 1.44
N GLU A 4 24.13 -13.68 1.75
CA GLU A 4 24.84 -12.38 1.72
C GLU A 4 25.25 -11.92 3.13
N ASN A 5 25.05 -12.74 4.17
CA ASN A 5 25.28 -12.40 5.57
C ASN A 5 24.62 -11.07 6.03
N LYS A 6 23.49 -10.69 5.42
CA LYS A 6 22.72 -9.49 5.77
C LYS A 6 21.82 -9.77 6.96
N LYS A 7 22.01 -9.04 8.06
CA LYS A 7 21.15 -9.07 9.26
C LYS A 7 20.01 -8.07 9.11
N ILE A 8 18.81 -8.48 9.49
CA ILE A 8 17.59 -7.68 9.35
C ILE A 8 16.90 -7.53 10.71
N LEU A 9 16.41 -6.33 10.97
CA LEU A 9 15.47 -6.05 12.04
C LEU A 9 14.07 -5.93 11.44
N LEU A 10 13.16 -6.79 11.85
CA LEU A 10 11.74 -6.72 11.46
C LEU A 10 10.95 -6.13 12.63
N LEU A 11 10.41 -4.94 12.44
CA LEU A 11 9.52 -4.27 13.40
C LEU A 11 8.08 -4.72 13.14
N LEU A 12 7.38 -5.12 14.20
CA LEU A 12 5.97 -5.54 14.13
C LEU A 12 5.16 -4.85 15.23
N ASP A 13 3.88 -4.58 14.97
CA ASP A 13 2.96 -4.25 16.05
C ASP A 13 2.80 -5.42 17.03
N ASN A 14 2.21 -5.10 18.18
CA ASN A 14 1.99 -6.05 19.26
C ASN A 14 0.64 -6.79 19.14
N VAL A 15 0.27 -7.24 17.93
CA VAL A 15 -0.92 -8.09 17.74
C VAL A 15 -0.62 -9.53 18.16
N SER A 16 -1.64 -10.22 18.68
CA SER A 16 -1.52 -11.59 19.20
C SER A 16 -1.16 -12.62 18.13
N SER A 17 -1.62 -12.41 16.88
CA SER A 17 -1.35 -13.28 15.74
C SER A 17 0.11 -13.25 15.27
N HIS A 18 0.90 -12.24 15.67
CA HIS A 18 2.33 -12.17 15.37
C HIS A 18 3.13 -13.08 16.31
N HIS A 19 3.07 -14.39 16.05
CA HIS A 19 3.93 -15.37 16.68
C HIS A 19 5.30 -15.40 15.99
N ALA A 20 6.36 -15.09 16.72
CA ALA A 20 7.71 -15.17 16.18
C ALA A 20 8.14 -16.65 16.11
N PRO A 21 8.62 -17.14 14.96
CA PRO A 21 9.25 -18.46 14.89
C PRO A 21 10.51 -18.47 15.78
N GLU A 22 10.73 -19.56 16.50
CA GLU A 22 11.83 -19.65 17.48
C GLU A 22 13.24 -19.59 16.84
N THR A 23 13.39 -19.79 15.53
CA THR A 23 14.69 -20.09 14.90
C THR A 23 15.05 -19.25 13.66
N LEU A 24 14.84 -17.93 13.72
CA LEU A 24 15.33 -17.03 12.66
C LEU A 24 16.81 -16.65 12.86
N THR A 25 17.69 -17.14 11.99
CA THR A 25 19.16 -16.92 12.13
C THR A 25 19.68 -15.54 11.72
N HIS A 26 18.96 -14.81 10.87
CA HIS A 26 19.42 -13.53 10.29
C HIS A 26 18.37 -12.42 10.36
N VAL A 27 17.20 -12.72 10.95
CA VAL A 27 16.10 -11.78 11.13
C VAL A 27 15.81 -11.72 12.62
N LYS A 28 16.00 -10.55 13.22
CA LYS A 28 15.55 -10.25 14.57
C LYS A 28 14.17 -9.63 14.48
N ILE A 29 13.17 -10.27 15.08
CA ILE A 29 11.83 -9.68 15.20
C ILE A 29 11.82 -8.82 16.47
N GLN A 30 11.37 -7.58 16.36
CA GLN A 30 11.17 -6.68 17.48
C GLN A 30 9.73 -6.17 17.47
N LYS A 31 8.97 -6.53 18.50
CA LYS A 31 7.63 -5.99 18.69
C LYS A 31 7.72 -4.56 19.22
N LEU A 32 6.90 -3.69 18.67
CA LEU A 32 6.72 -2.33 19.15
C LEU A 32 6.00 -2.35 20.52
N PRO A 33 6.20 -1.33 21.38
CA PRO A 33 5.46 -1.21 22.62
C PRO A 33 3.95 -1.17 22.36
N PRO A 34 3.10 -1.66 23.28
CA PRO A 34 1.66 -1.57 23.16
C PRO A 34 1.20 -0.12 22.92
N ASN A 35 0.14 0.07 22.13
CA ASN A 35 -0.48 1.38 21.84
C ASN A 35 0.44 2.41 21.16
N THR A 36 1.48 1.97 20.46
CA THR A 36 2.41 2.88 19.74
C THR A 36 2.28 2.83 18.23
N THR A 37 1.33 2.07 17.67
CA THR A 37 1.18 1.87 16.23
C THR A 37 1.16 3.19 15.45
N ALA A 38 0.29 4.14 15.82
CA ALA A 38 0.21 5.44 15.14
C ALA A 38 1.50 6.29 15.22
N HIS A 39 2.37 6.03 16.20
CA HIS A 39 3.59 6.82 16.44
C HIS A 39 4.85 6.16 15.89
N LEU A 40 4.98 4.83 16.04
CA LEU A 40 6.20 4.09 15.74
C LEU A 40 6.07 3.20 14.50
N GLN A 41 4.86 2.86 14.06
CA GLN A 41 4.68 2.01 12.89
C GLN A 41 4.66 2.87 11.61
N SER A 42 5.73 2.75 10.81
CA SER A 42 5.87 3.53 9.57
C SER A 42 4.74 3.27 8.56
N LEU A 43 4.15 2.06 8.57
CA LEU A 43 2.98 1.74 7.75
C LEU A 43 1.78 2.65 8.09
N ASP A 44 1.52 2.86 9.37
CA ASP A 44 0.44 3.72 9.87
C ASP A 44 0.80 5.20 9.86
N ALA A 45 2.11 5.53 9.83
CA ALA A 45 2.61 6.90 9.70
C ALA A 45 2.39 7.53 8.30
N GLY A 46 1.65 6.86 7.41
CA GLY A 46 1.17 7.45 6.15
C GLY A 46 1.29 6.56 4.93
N ILE A 47 2.05 5.45 4.97
CA ILE A 47 2.21 4.54 3.82
C ILE A 47 0.85 3.92 3.46
N ILE A 48 0.12 3.37 4.44
CA ILE A 48 -1.21 2.79 4.22
C ILE A 48 -2.20 3.85 3.69
N CYS A 49 -2.16 5.06 4.25
CA CYS A 49 -3.01 6.16 3.80
C CYS A 49 -2.73 6.52 2.33
N ASN A 50 -1.46 6.68 1.96
CA ASN A 50 -1.07 6.99 0.58
C ASN A 50 -1.50 5.86 -0.38
N PHE A 51 -1.20 4.61 -0.02
CA PHE A 51 -1.57 3.42 -0.79
C PHE A 51 -3.08 3.32 -1.02
N THR A 52 -3.90 3.47 0.02
CA THR A 52 -5.36 3.39 -0.10
C THR A 52 -5.94 4.56 -0.89
N SER A 53 -5.33 5.75 -0.85
CA SER A 53 -5.70 6.86 -1.73
C SER A 53 -5.43 6.54 -3.20
N MET A 54 -4.32 5.84 -3.51
CA MET A 54 -4.00 5.44 -4.88
C MET A 54 -4.96 4.37 -5.40
N ILE A 55 -5.35 3.41 -4.56
CA ILE A 55 -6.43 2.46 -4.90
C ILE A 55 -7.72 3.21 -5.22
N SER A 56 -8.09 4.19 -4.38
CA SER A 56 -9.33 4.95 -4.54
C SER A 56 -9.33 5.74 -5.86
N LYS A 57 -8.18 6.32 -6.25
CA LYS A 57 -8.00 6.98 -7.54
C LYS A 57 -8.19 5.99 -8.70
N LYS A 58 -7.62 4.79 -8.62
CA LYS A 58 -7.75 3.76 -9.66
C LYS A 58 -9.20 3.29 -9.80
N LYS A 59 -9.88 3.07 -8.68
CA LYS A 59 -11.31 2.73 -8.63
C LYS A 59 -12.17 3.82 -9.27
N ALA A 60 -11.90 5.10 -8.99
CA ALA A 60 -12.63 6.21 -9.58
C ALA A 60 -12.47 6.29 -11.10
N LEU A 61 -11.24 6.13 -11.61
CA LEU A 61 -10.98 6.09 -13.06
C LEU A 61 -11.69 4.92 -13.73
N TYR A 62 -11.60 3.72 -13.15
CA TYR A 62 -12.31 2.55 -13.67
C TYR A 62 -13.82 2.78 -13.77
N TYR A 63 -14.45 3.36 -12.75
CA TYR A 63 -15.88 3.64 -12.81
C TYR A 63 -16.24 4.73 -13.82
N ALA A 64 -15.40 5.75 -14.01
CA ALA A 64 -15.60 6.73 -15.05
C ALA A 64 -15.56 6.08 -16.45
N ASP A 65 -14.56 5.23 -16.72
CA ASP A 65 -14.43 4.52 -17.99
C ASP A 65 -15.64 3.61 -18.27
N GLN A 66 -16.11 2.86 -17.25
CA GLN A 66 -17.29 2.00 -17.37
C GLN A 66 -18.57 2.81 -17.64
N LEU A 67 -18.74 3.95 -16.97
CA LEU A 67 -19.89 4.84 -17.20
C LEU A 67 -19.88 5.40 -18.61
N ASP A 68 -18.73 5.86 -19.10
CA ASP A 68 -18.58 6.37 -20.46
C ASP A 68 -18.92 5.30 -21.50
N GLU A 69 -18.51 4.05 -21.29
CA GLU A 69 -18.87 2.93 -22.17
C GLU A 69 -20.38 2.68 -22.20
N ILE A 70 -21.02 2.63 -21.02
CA ILE A 70 -22.47 2.41 -20.90
C ILE A 70 -23.24 3.53 -21.60
N PHE A 71 -22.89 4.79 -21.33
CA PHE A 71 -23.54 5.94 -21.98
C PHE A 71 -23.35 5.95 -23.50
N SER A 72 -22.18 5.51 -24.00
CA SER A 72 -21.93 5.44 -25.45
C SER A 72 -22.82 4.43 -26.18
N ARG A 73 -23.29 3.40 -25.48
CA ARG A 73 -24.12 2.30 -26.02
C ARG A 73 -25.62 2.52 -25.84
N PHE A 74 -26.02 3.52 -25.04
CA PHE A 74 -27.41 3.74 -24.70
C PHE A 74 -28.20 4.33 -25.89
N ARG A 75 -29.26 3.62 -26.31
CA ARG A 75 -30.31 4.11 -27.23
C ARG A 75 -31.59 4.38 -26.45
N GLU A 76 -32.41 5.33 -26.91
CA GLU A 76 -33.61 5.85 -26.23
C GLU A 76 -34.64 4.78 -25.78
N ASP A 77 -34.65 3.59 -26.40
CA ASP A 77 -35.62 2.52 -26.10
C ASP A 77 -35.17 1.48 -25.03
N GLY A 78 -34.02 1.68 -24.34
CA GLY A 78 -33.34 0.65 -23.52
C GLY A 78 -33.29 0.87 -22.00
N GLN A 79 -34.20 1.65 -21.41
CA GLN A 79 -34.08 2.18 -20.04
C GLN A 79 -33.88 1.12 -18.92
N GLU A 80 -34.55 -0.04 -18.99
CA GLU A 80 -34.41 -1.13 -18.00
C GLU A 80 -33.02 -1.82 -18.07
N THR A 81 -32.37 -1.80 -19.24
CA THR A 81 -31.01 -2.34 -19.44
C THR A 81 -29.95 -1.44 -18.81
N LEU A 82 -30.17 -0.12 -18.78
CA LEU A 82 -29.23 0.85 -18.20
C LEU A 82 -29.16 0.73 -16.68
N GLU A 83 -30.31 0.60 -16.01
CA GLU A 83 -30.35 0.47 -14.55
C GLU A 83 -29.60 -0.79 -14.08
N GLN A 84 -29.79 -1.91 -14.77
CA GLN A 84 -29.09 -3.16 -14.51
C GLN A 84 -27.57 -3.05 -14.73
N GLU A 85 -27.13 -2.40 -15.82
CA GLU A 85 -25.71 -2.19 -16.09
C GLU A 85 -25.07 -1.26 -15.05
N LEU A 86 -25.76 -0.19 -14.63
CA LEU A 86 -25.29 0.74 -13.59
C LEU A 86 -25.14 0.04 -12.22
N GLU A 87 -26.10 -0.81 -11.84
CA GLU A 87 -25.99 -1.61 -10.62
C GLU A 87 -24.82 -2.60 -10.69
N ALA A 88 -24.55 -3.16 -11.88
CA ALA A 88 -23.46 -4.13 -12.07
C ALA A 88 -22.06 -3.50 -12.02
N ILE A 89 -21.89 -2.18 -12.24
CA ILE A 89 -20.58 -1.50 -12.17
C ILE A 89 -19.89 -1.75 -10.83
N GLY A 90 -20.66 -1.84 -9.73
CA GLY A 90 -20.14 -2.10 -8.40
C GLY A 90 -19.51 -3.49 -8.22
N ASN A 91 -19.84 -4.45 -9.10
CA ASN A 91 -19.37 -5.83 -9.04
C ASN A 91 -17.98 -5.96 -9.65
N VAL A 92 -16.98 -5.57 -8.85
CA VAL A 92 -15.57 -5.64 -9.23
C VAL A 92 -15.00 -7.02 -8.90
N ASP A 93 -14.42 -7.69 -9.91
CA ASP A 93 -13.74 -8.96 -9.73
C ASP A 93 -12.45 -8.82 -8.89
N VAL A 94 -12.11 -9.87 -8.13
CA VAL A 94 -10.93 -9.87 -7.26
C VAL A 94 -9.64 -9.65 -8.04
N LEU A 95 -9.52 -10.15 -9.28
CA LEU A 95 -8.36 -9.92 -10.14
C LEU A 95 -8.19 -8.42 -10.47
N VAL A 96 -9.30 -7.71 -10.71
CA VAL A 96 -9.27 -6.27 -10.97
C VAL A 96 -8.81 -5.52 -9.72
N ALA A 97 -9.35 -5.88 -8.55
CA ALA A 97 -8.92 -5.30 -7.27
C ALA A 97 -7.42 -5.56 -6.98
N MET A 98 -6.92 -6.77 -7.25
CA MET A 98 -5.50 -7.10 -7.11
C MET A 98 -4.60 -6.27 -8.05
N ARG A 99 -5.03 -6.04 -9.30
CA ARG A 99 -4.32 -5.16 -10.24
C ARG A 99 -4.26 -3.72 -9.73
N TRP A 100 -5.37 -3.18 -9.21
CA TRP A 100 -5.37 -1.86 -8.59
C TRP A 100 -4.40 -1.77 -7.42
N ALA A 101 -4.37 -2.79 -6.54
CA ALA A 101 -3.42 -2.84 -5.44
C ALA A 101 -1.96 -2.88 -5.94
N GLN A 102 -1.66 -3.66 -6.97
CA GLN A 102 -0.33 -3.71 -7.58
C GLN A 102 0.10 -2.35 -8.14
N GLU A 103 -0.77 -1.70 -8.91
CA GLU A 103 -0.49 -0.38 -9.50
C GLU A 103 -0.42 0.73 -8.44
N ALA A 104 -1.27 0.66 -7.42
CA ALA A 104 -1.26 1.59 -6.30
C ALA A 104 0.05 1.47 -5.52
N TRP A 105 0.54 0.25 -5.27
CA TRP A 105 1.81 0.01 -4.61
C TRP A 105 2.99 0.56 -5.44
N ALA A 106 2.98 0.33 -6.75
CA ALA A 106 3.97 0.89 -7.66
C ALA A 106 3.98 2.43 -7.69
N SER A 107 2.87 3.07 -7.28
CA SER A 107 2.74 4.53 -7.19
C SER A 107 3.20 5.09 -5.84
N VAL A 108 3.43 4.24 -4.82
CA VAL A 108 3.98 4.68 -3.53
C VAL A 108 5.46 4.97 -3.72
N THR A 109 5.85 6.23 -3.55
CA THR A 109 7.23 6.66 -3.80
C THR A 109 8.17 6.29 -2.65
N CYS A 110 9.46 6.10 -2.97
CA CYS A 110 10.50 5.97 -1.94
C CYS A 110 10.51 7.16 -0.98
N THR A 111 10.28 8.38 -1.47
CA THR A 111 10.18 9.58 -0.64
C THR A 111 9.03 9.51 0.37
N THR A 112 7.85 9.02 -0.04
CA THR A 112 6.72 8.79 0.87
C THR A 112 7.13 7.83 1.99
N ILE A 113 7.74 6.70 1.63
CA ILE A 113 8.19 5.69 2.60
C ILE A 113 9.22 6.30 3.55
N SER A 114 10.27 6.95 3.03
CA SER A 114 11.32 7.57 3.83
C SER A 114 10.77 8.63 4.78
N ASN A 115 9.81 9.45 4.34
CA ASN A 115 9.19 10.46 5.18
C ASN A 115 8.36 9.85 6.31
N CYS A 116 7.62 8.77 6.05
CA CYS A 116 6.89 8.04 7.09
C CYS A 116 7.85 7.45 8.14
N TRP A 117 8.97 6.87 7.73
CA TRP A 117 10.00 6.39 8.67
C TRP A 117 10.70 7.50 9.45
N ARG A 118 10.93 8.66 8.82
CA ARG A 118 11.47 9.84 9.52
C ARG A 118 10.47 10.35 10.57
N HIS A 119 9.18 10.36 10.23
CA HIS A 119 8.13 10.80 11.14
C HIS A 119 8.06 9.95 12.41
N THR A 120 8.34 8.65 12.34
CA THR A 120 8.35 7.78 13.52
C THR A 120 9.55 7.99 14.44
N GLY A 121 10.58 8.73 14.00
CA GLY A 121 11.82 8.95 14.75
C GLY A 121 12.68 7.70 14.93
N ILE A 122 12.39 6.61 14.21
CA ILE A 122 13.17 5.37 14.27
C ILE A 122 14.46 5.48 13.47
N LEU A 123 14.41 6.16 12.32
CA LEU A 123 15.61 6.49 11.56
C LEU A 123 16.16 7.81 12.10
N ASP A 124 17.42 7.81 12.53
CA ASP A 124 18.13 9.05 12.83
C ASP A 124 18.43 9.84 11.54
N GLU A 125 18.81 11.12 11.69
CA GLU A 125 19.09 12.01 10.55
C GLU A 125 20.27 11.53 9.68
N GLU A 126 21.26 10.84 10.27
CA GLU A 126 22.39 10.28 9.51
C GLU A 126 21.95 9.13 8.60
N LEU A 127 21.10 8.24 9.12
CA LEU A 127 20.54 7.11 8.38
C LEU A 127 19.54 7.57 7.32
N TYR A 128 18.80 8.65 7.57
CA TYR A 128 17.93 9.27 6.58
C TYR A 128 18.71 9.82 5.38
N VAL A 129 19.80 10.57 5.64
CA VAL A 129 20.68 11.10 4.58
C VAL A 129 21.29 9.97 3.75
N LEU A 130 21.66 8.86 4.39
CA LEU A 130 22.17 7.67 3.71
C LEU A 130 21.10 7.05 2.79
N ILE A 131 19.87 6.87 3.27
CA ILE A 131 18.77 6.28 2.49
C ILE A 131 18.37 7.20 1.32
N GLU A 132 18.32 8.51 1.52
CA GLU A 132 18.11 9.47 0.44
C GLU A 132 19.22 9.38 -0.63
N GLY A 133 20.48 9.29 -0.19
CA GLY A 133 21.62 9.15 -1.09
C GLY A 133 21.54 7.86 -1.92
N VAL A 134 21.15 6.75 -1.29
CA VAL A 134 20.97 5.46 -1.96
C VAL A 134 19.79 5.49 -2.93
N ALA A 135 18.66 6.11 -2.56
CA ALA A 135 17.50 6.24 -3.44
C ALA A 135 17.82 7.05 -4.72
N LYS A 136 18.72 8.04 -4.63
CA LYS A 136 19.20 8.83 -5.77
C LYS A 136 20.16 8.07 -6.69
N LEU A 137 20.73 6.95 -6.25
CA LEU A 137 21.64 6.11 -7.04
C LEU A 137 20.93 5.04 -7.88
N PHE A 138 19.63 4.82 -7.65
CA PHE A 138 18.82 3.82 -8.35
C PHE A 138 17.76 4.43 -9.28
N VAL A 139 17.93 5.71 -9.64
CA VAL A 139 17.25 6.41 -10.75
C VAL A 139 18.26 6.63 -11.86
#